data_AF-U3GB02-F1
#
_entry.id   AF-U3GB02-F1
#
_cell.length_a   1.000
_cell.length_b   1.000
_cell.length_c   1.000
_cell.angle_alpha   90.00
_cell.angle_beta   90.00
_cell.angle_gamma   90.00
#
_symmetry.space_group_name_H-M   'P 1'
#
loop_
_entity.id
_entity.type
_entity.pdbx_description
1 polymer ?
#
loop_
_entity_poly.entity_id
_entity_poly.type
_entity_poly.pdbx_seq_one_letter_code
_entity_poly.pdbx_strand_id
1 'polypeptide(L)'
;MFVGEAPGRLGADGSHLPFHGDKSGHNFEKLIEQVGISRYEVFVTNAVLCNPKDERGNNATPTSTEIANCAPFLRETVEILDPSIVVTLGAVALKACGELEAHSFSLRDQVRTNNPWMHRSLIPVYHPGQRAMVHRSFANQLSDYQFVAETLRRLKKPRKRPVSTKPRPDAIKLGQVAQRVLQGSPAGLSYFALHKLCFLAELAALEATGERLTNAYVVRQKDGPYFVDLHLAKLPQLIPGVQIRSAGSKALLSFPIQSDFLVDEPAETLSASDEAAIRTVLTKYGRMRDDELKRVVYLSKYMRALLRKERTSGANLYNAAVLPFSTKE
;
A
#
# COMPACT_ATOMS: atom_id res chain seq x y z
N MET A 1 5.97 0.37 18.16
CA MET A 1 5.84 0.00 19.58
C MET A 1 4.38 0.02 19.98
N PHE A 2 3.92 -0.94 20.79
CA PHE A 2 2.58 -0.95 21.37
C PHE A 2 2.67 -0.75 22.89
N VAL A 3 1.75 0.03 23.44
CA VAL A 3 1.68 0.35 24.88
C VAL A 3 0.29 -0.03 25.40
N GLY A 4 0.23 -1.03 26.28
CA GLY A 4 -0.95 -1.39 27.04
C GLY A 4 -1.11 -0.62 28.35
N GLU A 5 -2.16 -0.94 29.09
CA GLU A 5 -2.46 -0.32 30.39
C GLU A 5 -1.52 -0.86 31.49
N ALA A 6 -1.63 -2.15 31.80
CA ALA A 6 -0.88 -2.84 32.85
C ALA A 6 -0.90 -4.36 32.63
N PRO A 7 0.00 -5.13 33.28
CA PRO A 7 -0.07 -6.58 33.33
C PRO A 7 -1.42 -7.10 33.83
N GLY A 8 -2.03 -8.04 33.10
CA GLY A 8 -3.20 -8.78 33.58
C GLY A 8 -2.80 -9.97 34.47
N ARG A 9 -3.64 -10.31 35.47
CA ARG A 9 -3.40 -11.42 36.42
C ARG A 9 -3.10 -12.76 35.75
N LEU A 10 -3.82 -13.07 34.67
CA LEU A 10 -3.66 -14.32 33.91
C LEU A 10 -2.70 -14.16 32.71
N GLY A 11 -2.07 -12.99 32.57
CA GLY A 11 -1.14 -12.68 31.50
C GLY A 11 0.23 -12.33 32.06
N ALA A 12 0.69 -11.11 31.75
CA ALA A 12 2.04 -10.65 32.06
C ALA A 12 2.40 -10.59 33.56
N ASP A 13 1.43 -10.63 34.48
CA ASP A 13 1.72 -10.71 35.92
C ASP A 13 2.44 -12.03 36.27
N GLY A 14 2.02 -13.14 35.65
CA GLY A 14 2.64 -14.45 35.82
C GLY A 14 3.66 -14.82 34.74
N SER A 15 3.45 -14.39 33.49
CA SER A 15 4.32 -14.75 32.37
C SER A 15 5.48 -13.78 32.16
N HIS A 16 5.43 -12.58 32.75
CA HIS A 16 6.33 -11.46 32.48
C HIS A 16 6.39 -11.01 31.01
N LEU A 17 5.50 -11.53 30.16
CA LEU A 17 5.42 -11.23 28.74
C LEU A 17 4.13 -10.44 28.43
N PRO A 18 4.24 -9.15 28.05
CA PRO A 18 3.09 -8.33 27.70
C PRO A 18 2.27 -8.93 26.55
N PHE A 19 0.96 -8.98 26.73
CA PHE A 19 0.00 -9.51 25.74
C PHE A 19 0.32 -10.93 25.30
N HIS A 20 0.66 -11.81 26.24
CA HIS A 20 0.91 -13.23 26.01
C HIS A 20 0.14 -14.10 27.01
N GLY A 21 -0.47 -15.19 26.52
CA GLY A 21 -1.12 -16.22 27.35
C GLY A 21 -2.53 -15.88 27.85
N ASP A 22 -2.91 -14.60 27.95
CA ASP A 22 -4.26 -14.20 28.33
C ASP A 22 -5.14 -13.90 27.11
N LYS A 23 -6.47 -13.78 27.30
CA LYS A 23 -7.40 -13.56 26.19
C LYS A 23 -7.12 -12.25 25.44
N SER A 24 -6.64 -11.21 26.13
CA SER A 24 -6.24 -9.95 25.49
C SER A 24 -5.02 -10.15 24.59
N GLY A 25 -4.03 -10.92 25.03
CA GLY A 25 -2.87 -11.33 24.24
C GLY A 25 -3.23 -12.13 23.00
N HIS A 26 -4.07 -13.16 23.13
CA HIS A 26 -4.53 -13.95 21.99
C HIS A 26 -5.27 -13.09 20.95
N ASN A 27 -6.09 -12.13 21.41
CA ASN A 27 -6.78 -11.21 20.51
C ASN A 27 -5.80 -10.23 19.84
N PHE A 28 -4.84 -9.70 20.60
CA PHE A 28 -3.77 -8.84 20.08
C PHE A 28 -3.00 -9.54 18.97
N GLU A 29 -2.54 -10.77 19.22
CA GLU A 29 -1.78 -11.59 18.26
C GLU A 29 -2.58 -11.82 16.98
N LYS A 30 -3.85 -12.22 17.08
CA LYS A 30 -4.73 -12.37 15.93
C LYS A 30 -4.90 -11.07 15.13
N LEU A 31 -5.03 -9.93 15.81
CA LEU A 31 -5.20 -8.63 15.16
C LEU A 31 -3.94 -8.23 14.38
N ILE A 32 -2.74 -8.35 14.98
CA ILE A 32 -1.49 -8.01 14.28
C ILE A 32 -1.20 -8.99 13.13
N GLU A 33 -1.46 -10.27 13.32
CA GLU A 33 -1.26 -11.31 12.30
C GLU A 33 -2.15 -11.06 11.08
N GLN A 34 -3.45 -10.79 11.28
CA GLN A 34 -4.39 -10.54 10.19
C GLN A 34 -4.08 -9.29 9.37
N VAL A 35 -3.35 -8.32 9.94
CA VAL A 35 -2.91 -7.12 9.20
C VAL A 35 -1.48 -7.23 8.66
N GLY A 36 -0.87 -8.41 8.80
CA GLY A 36 0.45 -8.71 8.27
C GLY A 36 1.61 -8.07 9.05
N ILE A 37 1.43 -7.81 10.34
CA ILE A 37 2.50 -7.34 11.25
C ILE A 37 3.01 -8.54 12.06
N SER A 38 4.29 -8.86 11.92
CA SER A 38 4.91 -9.94 12.69
C SER A 38 5.09 -9.55 14.16
N ARG A 39 4.84 -10.48 15.10
CA ARG A 39 5.13 -10.26 16.53
C ARG A 39 6.61 -9.97 16.79
N TYR A 40 7.52 -10.47 15.94
CA TYR A 40 8.96 -10.24 16.06
C TYR A 40 9.41 -8.86 15.57
N GLU A 41 8.56 -8.14 14.81
CA GLU A 41 8.85 -6.79 14.33
C GLU A 41 8.34 -5.69 15.29
N VAL A 42 7.73 -6.07 16.41
CA VAL A 42 7.06 -5.13 17.30
C VAL A 42 7.55 -5.29 18.73
N PHE A 43 7.82 -4.15 19.37
CA PHE A 43 7.99 -4.08 20.81
C PHE A 43 6.65 -3.79 21.48
N VAL A 44 6.33 -4.53 22.54
CA VAL A 44 5.08 -4.38 23.30
C VAL A 44 5.43 -4.22 24.78
N THR A 45 4.88 -3.18 25.40
CA THR A 45 5.02 -2.91 26.84
C THR A 45 3.70 -2.40 27.42
N ASN A 46 3.68 -2.05 28.70
CA ASN A 46 2.57 -1.42 29.39
C ASN A 46 2.99 -0.07 29.99
N ALA A 47 2.01 0.80 30.21
CA ALA A 47 2.21 2.07 30.89
C ALA A 47 2.59 1.90 32.36
N VAL A 48 1.99 0.91 33.04
CA VAL A 48 2.38 0.47 34.38
C VAL A 48 2.97 -0.94 34.28
N LEU A 49 4.11 -1.18 34.91
CA LEU A 49 4.88 -2.42 34.75
C LEU A 49 4.49 -3.53 35.73
N CYS A 50 3.69 -3.21 36.75
CA CYS A 50 3.17 -4.15 37.74
C CYS A 50 1.66 -4.29 37.61
N ASN A 51 1.09 -5.42 38.03
CA ASN A 51 -0.36 -5.61 38.09
C ASN A 51 -0.99 -4.73 39.18
N PRO A 52 -1.82 -3.73 38.84
CA PRO A 52 -2.52 -2.92 39.84
C PRO A 52 -3.64 -3.73 40.50
N LYS A 53 -3.71 -3.65 41.83
CA LYS A 53 -4.67 -4.38 42.65
C LYS A 53 -5.54 -3.43 43.47
N ASP A 54 -6.83 -3.75 43.60
CA ASP A 54 -7.72 -3.08 44.55
C ASP A 54 -7.39 -3.50 46.00
N GLU A 55 -8.06 -2.89 46.98
CA GLU A 55 -7.88 -3.20 48.41
C GLU A 55 -8.16 -4.67 48.77
N ARG A 56 -8.87 -5.40 47.90
CA ARG A 56 -9.21 -6.82 48.06
C ARG A 56 -8.26 -7.74 47.27
N GLY A 57 -7.25 -7.20 46.61
CA GLY A 57 -6.27 -7.94 45.81
C GLY A 57 -6.72 -8.31 44.39
N ASN A 58 -7.84 -7.77 43.90
CA ASN A 58 -8.33 -8.03 42.54
C ASN A 58 -7.72 -7.06 41.53
N ASN A 59 -7.70 -7.46 40.25
CA ASN A 59 -7.27 -6.59 39.14
C ASN A 59 -8.03 -5.25 39.13
N ALA A 60 -7.29 -4.16 39.17
CA ALA A 60 -7.79 -2.80 39.09
C ALA A 60 -7.31 -2.08 37.83
N THR A 61 -7.80 -0.86 37.61
CA THR A 61 -7.20 0.09 36.67
C THR A 61 -6.16 0.90 37.44
N PRO A 62 -4.95 1.15 36.88
CA PRO A 62 -3.92 1.88 37.60
C PRO A 62 -4.36 3.31 37.90
N THR A 63 -3.98 3.77 39.09
CA THR A 63 -4.18 5.13 39.57
C THR A 63 -3.27 6.10 38.82
N SER A 64 -3.59 7.40 38.89
CA SER A 64 -2.72 8.43 38.29
C SER A 64 -1.34 8.46 38.94
N THR A 65 -1.24 8.15 40.25
CA THR A 65 0.04 8.04 40.96
C THR A 65 0.88 6.88 40.45
N GLU A 66 0.29 5.70 40.22
CA GLU A 66 1.00 4.56 39.66
C GLU A 66 1.48 4.83 38.23
N ILE A 67 0.65 5.48 37.41
CA ILE A 67 1.03 5.90 36.06
C ILE A 67 2.21 6.89 36.12
N ALA A 68 2.13 7.93 36.95
CA ALA A 68 3.20 8.92 37.10
C ALA A 68 4.50 8.28 37.61
N ASN A 69 4.41 7.32 38.53
CA ASN A 69 5.56 6.57 39.02
C ASN A 69 6.23 5.72 37.92
N CYS A 70 5.45 5.13 37.03
CA CYS A 70 5.99 4.32 35.92
C CYS A 70 6.37 5.14 34.67
N ALA A 71 5.93 6.39 34.56
CA ALA A 71 6.17 7.24 33.38
C ALA A 71 7.66 7.41 33.01
N PRO A 72 8.62 7.57 33.96
CA PRO A 72 10.04 7.65 33.63
C PRO A 72 10.57 6.41 32.90
N PHE A 73 10.15 5.22 33.31
CA PHE A 73 10.56 3.96 32.66
C PHE A 73 9.98 3.85 31.24
N LEU A 74 8.72 4.25 31.06
CA LEU A 74 8.11 4.27 29.73
C LEU A 74 8.82 5.29 28.83
N ARG A 75 9.17 6.48 29.34
CA ARG A 75 9.94 7.49 28.61
C ARG A 75 11.27 6.92 28.13
N GLU A 76 12.06 6.36 29.04
CA GLU A 76 13.35 5.78 28.73
C GLU A 76 13.23 4.64 27.71
N THR A 77 12.24 3.76 27.86
CA THR A 77 11.96 2.69 26.90
C THR A 77 11.67 3.25 25.50
N VAL A 78 10.83 4.30 25.40
CA VAL A 78 10.47 4.94 24.14
C VAL A 78 11.68 5.63 23.51
N GLU A 79 12.53 6.27 24.31
CA GLU A 79 13.74 6.95 23.83
C GLU A 79 14.80 5.96 23.33
N ILE A 80 15.03 4.86 24.05
CA ILE A 80 15.99 3.81 23.66
C ILE A 80 15.56 3.10 22.38
N LEU A 81 14.28 2.74 22.27
CA LEU A 81 13.78 2.00 21.11
C LEU A 81 13.58 2.88 19.87
N ASP A 82 13.47 4.19 20.08
CA ASP A 82 13.14 5.21 19.09
C ASP A 82 12.12 4.76 18.01
N PRO A 83 10.90 4.34 18.41
CA PRO A 83 9.95 3.78 17.47
C PRO A 83 9.36 4.88 16.58
N SER A 84 9.28 4.65 15.26
CA SER A 84 8.62 5.60 14.36
C SER A 84 7.11 5.75 14.62
N ILE A 85 6.48 4.71 15.19
CA ILE A 85 5.07 4.68 15.58
C ILE A 85 4.92 4.08 16.98
N VAL A 86 4.19 4.78 17.84
CA VAL A 86 3.66 4.29 19.12
C VAL A 86 2.16 4.11 19.00
N VAL A 87 1.68 2.93 19.39
CA VAL A 87 0.26 2.57 19.35
C VAL A 87 -0.23 2.32 20.77
N THR A 88 -1.20 3.11 21.23
CA THR A 88 -1.77 2.95 22.59
C THR A 88 -2.98 2.03 22.55
N LEU A 89 -3.03 1.07 23.47
CA LEU A 89 -4.09 0.08 23.58
C LEU A 89 -5.05 0.50 24.69
N GLY A 90 -6.06 1.29 24.34
CA GLY A 90 -7.06 1.80 25.28
C GLY A 90 -6.76 3.19 25.84
N ALA A 91 -7.73 3.73 26.58
CA ALA A 91 -7.71 5.12 27.03
C ALA A 91 -6.67 5.36 28.14
N VAL A 92 -6.39 4.37 28.97
CA VAL A 92 -5.43 4.51 30.08
C VAL A 92 -4.00 4.58 29.54
N ALA A 93 -3.64 3.73 28.57
CA ALA A 93 -2.36 3.81 27.88
C ALA A 93 -2.19 5.15 27.15
N LEU A 94 -3.25 5.65 26.50
CA LEU A 94 -3.24 6.98 25.88
C LEU A 94 -3.01 8.09 26.92
N LYS A 95 -3.72 8.05 28.05
CA LYS A 95 -3.51 9.03 29.14
C LYS A 95 -2.07 8.99 29.66
N ALA A 96 -1.50 7.80 29.84
CA ALA A 96 -0.12 7.64 30.31
C ALA A 96 0.91 8.25 29.36
N CYS A 97 0.71 8.17 28.04
CA CYS A 97 1.54 8.88 27.06
C CYS A 97 1.50 10.41 27.25
N GLY A 98 0.45 10.95 27.88
CA GLY A 98 0.34 12.35 28.28
C GLY A 98 1.33 12.77 29.38
N GLU A 99 1.80 11.83 30.21
CA GLU A 99 2.86 12.09 31.21
C GLU A 99 4.24 12.22 30.55
N LEU A 100 4.40 11.68 29.35
CA LEU A 100 5.63 11.74 28.57
C LEU A 100 5.70 13.03 27.73
N GLU A 101 4.58 13.38 27.10
CA GLU A 101 4.40 14.66 26.42
C GLU A 101 2.92 15.03 26.50
N ALA A 102 2.65 16.21 27.06
CA ALA A 102 1.29 16.65 27.33
C ALA A 102 0.45 16.74 26.05
N HIS A 103 -0.73 16.12 26.07
CA HIS A 103 -1.70 16.16 24.99
C HIS A 103 -3.14 16.09 25.50
N SER A 104 -4.09 16.59 24.73
CA SER A 104 -5.53 16.56 25.04
C SER A 104 -6.30 15.46 24.30
N PHE A 105 -5.60 14.45 23.79
CA PHE A 105 -6.21 13.37 22.99
C PHE A 105 -7.19 12.51 23.79
N SER A 106 -8.36 12.27 23.20
CA SER A 106 -9.34 11.30 23.70
C SER A 106 -9.33 10.05 22.80
N LEU A 107 -9.50 8.86 23.38
CA LEU A 107 -9.54 7.63 22.58
C LEU A 107 -10.69 7.64 21.56
N ARG A 108 -11.86 8.17 21.94
CA ARG A 108 -13.04 8.16 21.08
C ARG A 108 -12.80 8.97 19.80
N ASP A 109 -12.18 10.14 19.94
CA ASP A 109 -12.00 11.07 18.83
C ASP A 109 -10.74 10.77 18.01
N GLN A 110 -9.72 10.16 18.63
CA GLN A 110 -8.43 9.90 18.01
C GLN A 110 -8.21 8.43 17.61
N VAL A 111 -9.22 7.57 17.74
CA VAL A 111 -9.11 6.20 17.24
C VAL A 111 -8.88 6.21 15.73
N ARG A 112 -7.85 5.50 15.26
CA ARG A 112 -7.42 5.49 13.84
C ARG A 112 -6.96 6.85 13.31
N THR A 113 -6.46 7.75 14.15
CA THR A 113 -5.79 8.97 13.69
C THR A 113 -4.29 8.85 13.90
N ASN A 114 -3.52 9.59 13.09
CA ASN A 114 -2.07 9.69 13.26
C ASN A 114 -1.76 11.04 13.91
N ASN A 115 -1.42 11.02 15.19
CA ASN A 115 -1.19 12.23 15.99
C ASN A 115 0.31 12.48 16.13
N PRO A 116 0.78 13.74 16.00
CA PRO A 116 2.13 14.09 16.38
C PRO A 116 2.30 13.91 17.89
N TRP A 117 3.36 13.23 18.29
CA TRP A 117 3.71 13.04 19.68
C TRP A 117 5.22 12.80 19.79
N MET A 118 5.91 13.69 20.49
CA MET A 118 7.35 13.88 20.44
C MET A 118 7.75 14.07 18.96
N HIS A 119 8.83 13.42 18.51
CA HIS A 119 9.20 13.37 17.09
C HIS A 119 8.60 12.14 16.36
N ARG A 120 7.49 11.58 16.86
CA ARG A 120 6.95 10.28 16.45
C ARG A 120 5.46 10.37 16.12
N SER A 121 4.92 9.27 15.58
CA SER A 121 3.48 9.10 15.35
C SER A 121 2.83 8.36 16.53
N LEU A 122 1.76 8.91 17.10
CA LEU A 122 0.94 8.27 18.14
C LEU A 122 -0.43 7.90 17.58
N ILE A 123 -0.76 6.61 17.63
CA ILE A 123 -2.01 6.05 17.09
C ILE A 123 -2.80 5.36 18.21
N PRO A 124 -3.89 5.97 18.69
CA PRO A 124 -4.79 5.33 19.63
C PRO A 124 -5.64 4.23 18.99
N VAL A 125 -5.71 3.08 19.64
CA VAL A 125 -6.66 2.00 19.32
C VAL A 125 -7.34 1.49 20.58
N TYR A 126 -8.46 0.77 20.43
CA TYR A 126 -9.11 0.16 21.58
C TYR A 126 -8.31 -1.05 22.08
N HIS A 127 -8.37 -1.30 23.39
CA HIS A 127 -7.72 -2.45 23.99
C HIS A 127 -8.32 -3.76 23.44
N PRO A 128 -7.53 -4.81 23.14
CA PRO A 128 -8.03 -6.09 22.63
C PRO A 128 -8.69 -6.98 23.69
N GLY A 129 -9.07 -6.40 24.84
CA GLY A 129 -9.62 -7.11 25.98
C GLY A 129 -11.15 -7.26 25.89
N GLN A 130 -11.71 -8.23 26.61
CA GLN A 130 -13.15 -8.56 26.52
C GLN A 130 -14.07 -7.36 26.76
N ARG A 131 -13.76 -6.51 27.75
CA ARG A 131 -14.57 -5.33 28.07
C ARG A 131 -14.62 -4.33 26.90
N ALA A 132 -13.49 -4.09 26.26
CA ALA A 132 -13.41 -3.18 25.11
C ALA A 132 -14.08 -3.77 23.86
N MET A 133 -14.10 -5.11 23.71
CA MET A 133 -14.80 -5.77 22.61
C MET A 133 -16.31 -5.59 22.61
N VAL A 134 -16.91 -5.33 23.77
CA VAL A 134 -18.34 -4.97 23.89
C VAL A 134 -18.63 -3.64 23.20
N HIS A 135 -17.71 -2.68 23.31
CA HIS A 135 -17.88 -1.34 22.74
C HIS A 135 -17.29 -1.20 21.34
N ARG A 136 -16.33 -2.04 20.96
CA ARG A 136 -15.71 -2.07 19.65
C ARG A 136 -15.42 -3.50 19.23
N SER A 137 -16.26 -4.03 18.35
CA SER A 137 -16.20 -5.40 17.86
C SER A 137 -14.82 -5.76 17.29
N PHE A 138 -14.51 -7.06 17.23
CA PHE A 138 -13.26 -7.53 16.64
C PHE A 138 -13.05 -7.01 15.21
N ALA A 139 -14.10 -6.98 14.37
CA ALA A 139 -14.01 -6.46 13.01
C ALA A 139 -13.65 -4.96 12.95
N ASN A 140 -14.20 -4.16 13.88
CA ASN A 140 -13.86 -2.74 13.98
C ASN A 140 -12.43 -2.55 14.51
N GLN A 141 -11.99 -3.36 15.49
CA GLN A 141 -10.61 -3.35 15.94
C GLN A 141 -9.65 -3.78 14.83
N LEU A 142 -10.00 -4.78 14.03
CA LEU A 142 -9.20 -5.19 12.87
C LEU A 142 -9.02 -4.02 11.90
N SER A 143 -10.06 -3.23 11.68
CA SER A 143 -9.99 -2.01 10.87
C SER A 143 -9.03 -0.98 11.50
N ASP A 144 -8.98 -0.86 12.83
CA ASP A 144 -8.01 0.00 13.52
C ASP A 144 -6.58 -0.45 13.28
N TYR A 145 -6.32 -1.75 13.37
CA TYR A 145 -5.00 -2.32 13.13
C TYR A 145 -4.60 -2.25 11.65
N GLN A 146 -5.56 -2.29 10.72
CA GLN A 146 -5.30 -2.04 9.30
C GLN A 146 -4.78 -0.61 9.07
N PHE A 147 -5.31 0.37 9.81
CA PHE A 147 -4.81 1.75 9.76
C PHE A 147 -3.38 1.85 10.29
N VAL A 148 -3.05 1.15 11.38
CA VAL A 148 -1.66 1.04 11.90
C VAL A 148 -0.74 0.44 10.84
N ALA A 149 -1.12 -0.70 10.23
CA ALA A 149 -0.33 -1.37 9.21
C ALA A 149 -0.17 -0.52 7.94
N GLU A 150 -1.19 0.24 7.53
CA GLU A 150 -1.08 1.18 6.42
C GLU A 150 -0.15 2.36 6.75
N THR A 151 -0.24 2.91 7.96
CA THR A 151 0.63 4.00 8.41
C THR A 151 2.09 3.55 8.45
N LEU A 152 2.35 2.34 8.99
CA LEU A 152 3.68 1.73 8.96
C LEU A 152 4.20 1.56 7.52
N ARG A 153 3.36 1.06 6.60
CA ARG A 153 3.73 0.93 5.18
C ARG A 153 4.00 2.28 4.52
N ARG A 154 3.29 3.36 4.89
CA ARG A 154 3.52 4.71 4.39
C ARG A 154 4.84 5.30 4.91
N LEU A 155 5.20 5.04 6.16
CA LEU A 155 6.50 5.46 6.73
C LEU A 155 7.67 4.65 6.18
N LYS A 156 7.49 3.33 5.98
CA LYS A 156 8.50 2.48 5.31
C LYS A 156 8.66 2.82 3.83
N LYS A 157 7.64 3.38 3.18
CA LYS A 157 7.78 3.89 1.81
C LYS A 157 8.63 5.17 1.85
N PRO A 158 9.65 5.31 0.99
CA PRO A 158 10.35 6.58 0.86
C PRO A 158 9.32 7.67 0.58
N ARG A 159 9.40 8.79 1.32
CA ARG A 159 8.57 10.00 1.10
C ARG A 159 8.50 10.22 -0.41
N LYS A 160 7.31 10.10 -1.00
CA LYS A 160 7.12 10.51 -2.40
C LYS A 160 7.51 11.98 -2.43
N ARG A 161 8.69 12.29 -3.00
CA ARG A 161 9.07 13.65 -3.39
C ARG A 161 7.85 14.28 -4.08
N PRO A 162 7.60 15.60 -3.93
CA PRO A 162 6.58 16.27 -4.73
C PRO A 162 6.76 15.80 -6.16
N VAL A 163 5.71 15.19 -6.71
CA VAL A 163 5.76 14.60 -8.05
C VAL A 163 6.17 15.75 -8.96
N SER A 164 7.35 15.62 -9.58
CA SER A 164 7.79 16.55 -10.62
C SER A 164 6.60 16.80 -11.53
N THR A 165 6.22 18.07 -11.69
CA THR A 165 5.18 18.50 -12.63
C THR A 165 5.60 18.28 -14.08
N LYS A 166 6.86 17.91 -14.33
CA LYS A 166 7.34 17.41 -15.61
C LYS A 166 7.36 15.88 -15.59
N PRO A 167 6.73 15.20 -16.58
CA PRO A 167 6.88 13.77 -16.76
C PRO A 167 8.36 13.41 -16.90
N ARG A 168 8.76 12.26 -16.34
CA ARG A 168 10.10 11.71 -16.60
C ARG A 168 10.22 11.41 -18.11
N PRO A 169 11.40 11.52 -18.73
CA PRO A 169 11.59 11.20 -20.15
C PRO A 169 10.97 9.86 -20.57
N ASP A 170 11.17 8.80 -19.77
CA ASP A 170 10.58 7.47 -20.02
C ASP A 170 9.03 7.46 -20.01
N ALA A 171 8.43 8.33 -19.20
CA ALA A 171 6.98 8.48 -19.15
C ALA A 171 6.44 9.25 -20.36
N ILE A 172 7.25 10.14 -20.96
CA ILE A 172 6.92 10.86 -22.19
C ILE A 172 6.82 9.87 -23.35
N LYS A 173 7.86 9.04 -23.57
CA LYS A 173 7.83 8.00 -24.62
C LYS A 173 6.67 7.03 -24.45
N LEU A 174 6.36 6.62 -23.21
CA LEU A 174 5.18 5.80 -22.92
C LEU A 174 3.86 6.51 -23.26
N GLY A 175 3.76 7.81 -22.97
CA GLY A 175 2.64 8.65 -23.35
C GLY A 175 2.41 8.63 -24.86
N GLN A 176 3.47 8.80 -25.65
CA GLN A 176 3.42 8.74 -27.11
C GLN A 176 2.99 7.38 -27.64
N VAL A 177 3.53 6.28 -27.09
CA VAL A 177 3.08 4.92 -27.42
C VAL A 177 1.60 4.74 -27.14
N ALA A 178 1.14 5.17 -25.95
CA ALA A 178 -0.26 5.06 -25.55
C ALA A 178 -1.17 5.93 -26.42
N GLN A 179 -0.73 7.14 -26.78
CA GLN A 179 -1.43 8.02 -27.72
C GLN A 179 -1.58 7.33 -29.08
N ARG A 180 -0.51 6.72 -29.60
CA ARG A 180 -0.53 6.03 -30.89
C ARG A 180 -1.45 4.81 -30.89
N VAL A 181 -1.47 4.07 -29.79
CA VAL A 181 -2.42 2.96 -29.56
C VAL A 181 -3.87 3.45 -29.54
N LEU A 182 -4.15 4.58 -28.88
CA LEU A 182 -5.48 5.20 -28.87
C LEU A 182 -5.91 5.70 -30.26
N GLN A 183 -5.01 6.35 -31.00
CA GLN A 183 -5.26 6.80 -32.37
C GLN A 183 -5.57 5.64 -33.32
N GLY A 184 -4.92 4.49 -33.12
CA GLY A 184 -5.21 3.26 -33.86
C GLY A 184 -6.56 2.62 -33.53
N SER A 185 -7.28 3.13 -32.52
CA SER A 185 -8.57 2.64 -32.06
C SER A 185 -9.60 3.78 -31.97
N PRO A 186 -10.12 4.30 -33.10
CA PRO A 186 -10.95 5.50 -33.13
C PRO A 186 -12.26 5.39 -32.32
N ALA A 187 -12.78 4.19 -32.12
CA ALA A 187 -13.95 3.92 -31.28
C ALA A 187 -13.66 4.08 -29.77
N GLY A 188 -12.41 4.29 -29.39
CA GLY A 188 -11.93 4.30 -28.02
C GLY A 188 -11.55 2.90 -27.52
N LEU A 189 -10.87 2.88 -26.36
CA LEU A 189 -10.39 1.69 -25.67
C LEU A 189 -10.81 1.74 -24.21
N SER A 190 -10.98 0.58 -23.58
CA SER A 190 -11.02 0.55 -22.12
C SER A 190 -9.62 0.88 -21.55
N TYR A 191 -9.57 1.45 -20.34
CA TYR A 191 -8.31 1.63 -19.61
C TYR A 191 -7.53 0.32 -19.49
N PHE A 192 -8.25 -0.78 -19.29
CA PHE A 192 -7.70 -2.13 -19.31
C PHE A 192 -7.01 -2.45 -20.65
N ALA A 193 -7.71 -2.27 -21.77
CA ALA A 193 -7.22 -2.57 -23.11
C ALA A 193 -5.99 -1.75 -23.47
N LEU A 194 -5.95 -0.45 -23.12
CA LEU A 194 -4.79 0.41 -23.34
C LEU A 194 -3.53 -0.19 -22.72
N HIS A 195 -3.59 -0.60 -21.44
CA HIS A 195 -2.46 -1.24 -20.78
C HIS A 195 -2.02 -2.55 -21.47
N LYS A 196 -2.97 -3.37 -21.93
CA LYS A 196 -2.65 -4.65 -22.59
C LYS A 196 -2.01 -4.43 -23.96
N LEU A 197 -2.54 -3.52 -24.75
CA LEU A 197 -2.01 -3.19 -26.06
C LEU A 197 -0.63 -2.55 -25.97
N CYS A 198 -0.41 -1.60 -25.05
CA CYS A 198 0.94 -1.05 -24.81
C CYS A 198 1.93 -2.13 -24.35
N PHE A 199 1.48 -3.08 -23.51
CA PHE A 199 2.34 -4.18 -23.07
C PHE A 199 2.71 -5.13 -24.22
N LEU A 200 1.74 -5.45 -25.08
CA LEU A 200 2.00 -6.26 -26.27
C LEU A 200 2.92 -5.52 -27.25
N ALA A 201 2.84 -4.19 -27.35
CA ALA A 201 3.75 -3.38 -28.17
C ALA A 201 5.19 -3.42 -27.63
N GLU A 202 5.36 -3.37 -26.31
CA GLU A 202 6.65 -3.63 -25.65
C GLU A 202 7.22 -5.00 -26.01
N LEU A 203 6.39 -6.05 -25.96
CA LEU A 203 6.83 -7.40 -26.35
C LEU A 203 7.20 -7.49 -27.81
N ALA A 204 6.41 -6.88 -28.70
CA ALA A 204 6.69 -6.89 -30.14
C ALA A 204 8.00 -6.16 -30.49
N ALA A 205 8.27 -5.02 -29.85
CA ALA A 205 9.53 -4.30 -30.02
C ALA A 205 10.72 -5.13 -29.52
N LEU A 206 10.59 -5.76 -28.34
CA LEU A 206 11.62 -6.60 -27.73
C LEU A 206 11.93 -7.84 -28.57
N GLU A 207 10.90 -8.46 -29.16
CA GLU A 207 11.05 -9.60 -30.06
C GLU A 207 11.69 -9.21 -31.41
N ALA A 208 11.36 -8.02 -31.93
CA ALA A 208 11.87 -7.55 -33.23
C ALA A 208 13.29 -6.99 -33.16
N THR A 209 13.65 -6.28 -32.09
CA THR A 209 14.89 -5.50 -31.99
C THR A 209 15.82 -5.96 -30.88
N GLY A 210 15.33 -6.77 -29.93
CA GLY A 210 16.05 -7.07 -28.69
C GLY A 210 16.00 -5.95 -27.66
N GLU A 211 15.40 -4.80 -27.98
CA GLU A 211 15.27 -3.65 -27.10
C GLU A 211 13.82 -3.38 -26.73
N ARG A 212 13.63 -2.80 -25.54
CA ARG A 212 12.32 -2.41 -25.08
C ARG A 212 11.82 -1.16 -25.82
N LEU A 213 10.51 -1.10 -26.04
CA LEU A 213 9.85 0.07 -26.65
C LEU A 213 9.97 1.31 -25.75
N THR A 214 9.87 1.11 -24.45
CA THR A 214 9.96 2.15 -23.41
C THR A 214 10.84 1.67 -22.26
N ASN A 215 11.22 2.54 -21.33
CA ASN A 215 11.81 2.12 -20.05
C ASN A 215 10.79 2.07 -18.91
N ALA A 216 9.49 2.18 -19.22
CA ALA A 216 8.44 2.28 -18.22
C ALA A 216 8.31 1.03 -17.33
N TYR A 217 7.94 1.22 -16.07
CA TYR A 217 7.81 0.10 -15.14
C TYR A 217 6.46 -0.60 -15.31
N VAL A 218 6.50 -1.91 -15.59
CA VAL A 218 5.30 -2.75 -15.75
C VAL A 218 5.20 -3.70 -14.58
N VAL A 219 4.08 -3.65 -13.84
CA VAL A 219 3.80 -4.49 -12.68
C VAL A 219 2.61 -5.41 -12.92
N ARG A 220 2.62 -6.59 -12.32
CA ARG A 220 1.46 -7.48 -12.30
C ARG A 220 0.43 -6.99 -11.30
N GLN A 221 -0.79 -6.80 -11.77
CA GLN A 221 -2.00 -6.58 -10.99
C GLN A 221 -2.93 -7.80 -11.12
N LYS A 222 -4.11 -7.73 -10.49
CA LYS A 222 -5.11 -8.80 -10.46
C LYS A 222 -5.47 -9.29 -11.86
N ASP A 223 -5.54 -8.36 -12.82
CA ASP A 223 -5.95 -8.64 -14.20
C ASP A 223 -4.79 -8.52 -15.20
N GLY A 224 -3.55 -8.75 -14.75
CA GLY A 224 -2.35 -8.85 -15.60
C GLY A 224 -1.42 -7.63 -15.50
N PRO A 225 -0.60 -7.34 -16.53
CA PRO A 225 0.39 -6.25 -16.50
C PRO A 225 -0.25 -4.87 -16.59
N TYR A 226 0.27 -3.93 -15.81
CA TYR A 226 -0.08 -2.51 -15.81
C TYR A 226 1.19 -1.66 -15.76
N PHE A 227 1.18 -0.59 -16.55
CA PHE A 227 2.23 0.42 -16.51
C PHE A 227 1.97 1.36 -15.34
N VAL A 228 2.96 1.55 -14.47
CA VAL A 228 2.82 2.40 -13.28
C VAL A 228 2.57 3.86 -13.65
N ASP A 229 3.12 4.32 -14.79
CA ASP A 229 3.01 5.71 -15.21
C ASP A 229 1.72 6.03 -15.99
N LEU A 230 1.04 5.06 -16.61
CA LEU A 230 -0.26 5.26 -17.28
C LEU A 230 -1.44 5.33 -16.31
N HIS A 231 -1.24 5.80 -15.09
CA HIS A 231 -2.31 5.98 -14.11
C HIS A 231 -3.34 7.02 -14.60
N LEU A 232 -4.65 6.78 -14.40
CA LEU A 232 -5.74 7.67 -14.86
C LEU A 232 -5.49 9.15 -14.54
N ALA A 233 -5.07 9.46 -13.31
CA ALA A 233 -4.78 10.84 -12.88
C ALA A 233 -3.60 11.52 -13.61
N LYS A 234 -2.72 10.74 -14.25
CA LYS A 234 -1.57 11.25 -15.02
C LYS A 234 -1.84 11.28 -16.53
N LEU A 235 -2.86 10.57 -17.00
CA LEU A 235 -3.13 10.44 -18.44
C LEU A 235 -3.28 11.78 -19.17
N PRO A 236 -4.02 12.80 -18.65
CA PRO A 236 -4.14 14.09 -19.33
C PRO A 236 -2.80 14.83 -19.50
N GLN A 237 -1.86 14.59 -18.59
CA GLN A 237 -0.51 15.18 -18.64
C GLN A 237 0.40 14.40 -19.62
N LEU A 238 0.26 13.08 -19.68
CA LEU A 238 1.06 12.21 -20.55
C LEU A 238 0.55 12.16 -21.99
N ILE A 239 -0.75 12.35 -22.18
CA ILE A 239 -1.44 12.31 -23.47
C ILE A 239 -2.35 13.53 -23.53
N PRO A 240 -1.81 14.73 -23.81
CA PRO A 240 -2.60 15.95 -23.92
C PRO A 240 -3.74 15.76 -24.94
N GLY A 241 -4.98 15.97 -24.52
CA GLY A 241 -6.17 15.80 -25.37
C GLY A 241 -6.89 14.45 -25.24
N VAL A 242 -6.39 13.51 -24.42
CA VAL A 242 -7.12 12.27 -24.12
C VAL A 242 -8.46 12.56 -23.43
N GLN A 243 -9.53 11.96 -23.92
CA GLN A 243 -10.84 12.01 -23.28
C GLN A 243 -11.05 10.75 -22.44
N ILE A 244 -11.44 10.96 -21.17
CA ILE A 244 -11.72 9.88 -20.22
C ILE A 244 -13.20 9.95 -19.85
N ARG A 245 -13.94 8.87 -20.11
CA ARG A 245 -15.36 8.75 -19.75
C ARG A 245 -15.55 7.55 -18.83
N SER A 246 -16.42 7.68 -17.84
CA SER A 246 -16.82 6.55 -16.99
C SER A 246 -18.00 5.82 -17.64
N ALA A 247 -17.90 4.50 -17.75
CA ALA A 247 -18.97 3.62 -18.19
C ALA A 247 -19.16 2.51 -17.15
N GLY A 248 -20.06 2.76 -16.18
CA GLY A 248 -20.22 1.90 -15.01
C GLY A 248 -18.95 1.86 -14.16
N SER A 249 -18.37 0.67 -13.98
CA SER A 249 -17.10 0.46 -13.25
C SER A 249 -15.84 0.58 -14.11
N LYS A 250 -15.98 0.85 -15.42
CA LYS A 250 -14.87 0.91 -16.37
C LYS A 250 -14.59 2.35 -16.79
N ALA A 251 -13.31 2.68 -16.98
CA ALA A 251 -12.89 3.89 -17.66
C ALA A 251 -12.71 3.60 -19.16
N LEU A 252 -13.35 4.40 -20.01
CA LEU A 252 -13.20 4.41 -21.45
C LEU A 252 -12.35 5.61 -21.85
N LEU A 253 -11.41 5.37 -22.75
CA LEU A 253 -10.43 6.32 -23.24
C LEU A 253 -10.63 6.51 -24.73
N SER A 254 -10.61 7.75 -25.19
CA SER A 254 -10.60 8.06 -26.62
C SER A 254 -9.68 9.23 -26.88
N PHE A 255 -9.09 9.25 -28.07
CA PHE A 255 -8.27 10.37 -28.51
C PHE A 255 -8.89 10.91 -29.80
N PRO A 256 -9.39 12.16 -29.81
CA PRO A 256 -10.03 12.71 -31.00
C PRO A 256 -9.01 12.80 -32.14
N ILE A 257 -9.45 12.47 -33.35
CA ILE A 257 -8.67 12.75 -34.56
C ILE A 257 -8.69 14.28 -34.70
N GLN A 258 -7.59 14.95 -34.36
CA GLN A 258 -7.44 16.36 -34.67
C GLN A 258 -7.20 16.52 -36.17
N SER A 259 -7.98 17.40 -36.80
CA SER A 259 -7.65 17.97 -38.10
C SER A 259 -6.38 18.81 -37.96
N ASP A 260 -5.40 18.60 -38.84
CA ASP A 260 -4.12 19.29 -38.92
C ASP A 260 -4.21 20.79 -38.57
N PHE A 261 -3.84 21.13 -37.34
CA PHE A 261 -3.48 22.49 -36.97
C PHE A 261 -2.22 22.39 -36.11
N LEU A 262 -1.16 22.99 -36.63
CA LEU A 262 0.19 23.15 -36.09
C LEU A 262 0.23 23.07 -34.54
N VAL A 263 0.48 21.87 -34.03
CA VAL A 263 0.97 21.66 -32.67
C VAL A 263 2.46 21.37 -32.83
N ASP A 264 3.31 22.08 -32.08
CA ASP A 264 4.75 21.78 -32.04
C ASP A 264 4.95 20.27 -31.84
N GLU A 265 5.59 19.63 -32.83
CA GLU A 265 5.99 18.22 -32.76
C GLU A 265 6.80 18.01 -31.47
N PRO A 266 6.42 17.05 -30.59
CA PRO A 266 7.19 16.79 -29.39
C PRO A 266 8.64 16.45 -29.76
N ALA A 267 9.61 16.98 -29.01
CA ALA A 267 11.04 16.95 -29.31
C ALA A 267 11.69 15.55 -29.48
N GLU A 268 10.98 14.46 -29.22
CA GLU A 268 11.40 13.08 -29.50
C GLU A 268 10.24 12.32 -30.14
N THR A 269 10.25 12.13 -31.44
CA THR A 269 9.25 11.31 -32.15
C THR A 269 9.56 9.82 -32.00
N LEU A 270 8.53 8.96 -31.95
CA LEU A 270 8.71 7.51 -31.98
C LEU A 270 9.50 7.09 -33.24
N SER A 271 10.43 6.15 -33.08
CA SER A 271 11.22 5.67 -34.23
C SER A 271 10.34 4.90 -35.21
N ALA A 272 10.81 4.72 -36.46
CA ALA A 272 10.10 3.89 -37.44
C ALA A 272 9.90 2.44 -36.97
N SER A 273 10.84 1.92 -36.16
CA SER A 273 10.74 0.60 -35.54
C SER A 273 9.66 0.55 -34.46
N ASP A 274 9.60 1.60 -33.61
CA ASP A 274 8.58 1.74 -32.56
C ASP A 274 7.17 1.76 -33.17
N GLU A 275 6.99 2.56 -34.22
CA GLU A 275 5.74 2.64 -35.00
C GLU A 275 5.36 1.29 -35.64
N ALA A 276 6.34 0.54 -36.15
CA ALA A 276 6.11 -0.78 -36.74
C ALA A 276 5.66 -1.80 -35.68
N ALA A 277 6.24 -1.78 -34.48
CA ALA A 277 5.83 -2.65 -33.37
C ALA A 277 4.39 -2.36 -32.93
N ILE A 278 4.05 -1.07 -32.75
CA ILE A 278 2.69 -0.64 -32.38
C ILE A 278 1.68 -1.06 -33.47
N ARG A 279 1.99 -0.81 -34.74
CA ARG A 279 1.14 -1.18 -35.88
C ARG A 279 0.90 -2.69 -35.97
N THR A 280 1.94 -3.49 -35.71
CA THR A 280 1.84 -4.95 -35.69
C THR A 280 0.84 -5.42 -34.62
N VAL A 281 0.92 -4.84 -33.42
CA VAL A 281 0.03 -5.17 -32.31
C VAL A 281 -1.40 -4.71 -32.56
N LEU A 282 -1.60 -3.50 -33.08
CA LEU A 282 -2.94 -3.00 -33.40
C LEU A 282 -3.62 -3.84 -34.49
N THR A 283 -2.87 -4.21 -35.53
CA THR A 283 -3.39 -5.10 -36.60
C THR A 283 -3.87 -6.43 -36.04
N LYS A 284 -3.10 -7.02 -35.11
CA LYS A 284 -3.36 -8.36 -34.59
C LYS A 284 -4.37 -8.40 -33.44
N TYR A 285 -4.36 -7.41 -32.57
CA TYR A 285 -5.08 -7.46 -31.28
C TYR A 285 -5.98 -6.23 -31.03
N GLY A 286 -5.90 -5.18 -31.85
CA GLY A 286 -6.58 -3.90 -31.58
C GLY A 286 -8.11 -3.98 -31.56
N ARG A 287 -8.71 -5.02 -32.16
CA ARG A 287 -10.17 -5.26 -32.18
C ARG A 287 -10.64 -6.29 -31.16
N MET A 288 -9.74 -6.86 -30.37
CA MET A 288 -10.09 -7.88 -29.36
C MET A 288 -10.81 -7.26 -28.15
N ARG A 289 -11.71 -8.04 -27.55
CA ARG A 289 -12.36 -7.66 -26.28
C ARG A 289 -11.39 -7.78 -25.11
N ASP A 290 -11.75 -7.16 -23.97
CA ASP A 290 -10.95 -7.20 -22.74
C ASP A 290 -10.61 -8.63 -22.28
N ASP A 291 -11.56 -9.57 -22.38
CA ASP A 291 -11.37 -10.98 -21.99
C ASP A 291 -10.34 -11.70 -22.88
N GLU A 292 -10.38 -11.43 -24.19
CA GLU A 292 -9.45 -11.98 -25.17
C GLU A 292 -8.05 -11.40 -24.97
N LEU A 293 -7.94 -10.08 -24.82
CA LEU A 293 -6.68 -9.39 -24.51
C LEU A 293 -6.06 -9.91 -23.21
N LYS A 294 -6.88 -10.13 -22.17
CA LYS A 294 -6.43 -10.74 -20.92
C LYS A 294 -5.79 -12.09 -21.20
N ARG A 295 -6.46 -12.97 -21.96
CA ARG A 295 -5.94 -14.30 -22.28
C ARG A 295 -4.60 -14.23 -23.03
N VAL A 296 -4.51 -13.39 -24.07
CA VAL A 296 -3.28 -13.22 -24.87
C VAL A 296 -2.10 -12.80 -23.98
N VAL A 297 -2.33 -11.80 -23.12
CA VAL A 297 -1.27 -11.27 -22.27
C VAL A 297 -0.80 -12.27 -21.22
N TYR A 298 -1.70 -13.05 -20.61
CA TYR A 298 -1.32 -14.11 -19.66
C TYR A 298 -0.54 -15.25 -20.32
N LEU A 299 -0.71 -15.47 -21.62
CA LEU A 299 0.05 -16.45 -22.40
C LEU A 299 1.40 -15.93 -22.90
N SER A 300 1.73 -14.66 -22.66
CA SER A 300 3.07 -14.13 -22.95
C SER A 300 4.16 -14.87 -22.16
N LYS A 301 5.38 -14.91 -22.72
CA LYS A 301 6.54 -15.57 -22.09
C LYS A 301 6.79 -15.04 -20.67
N TYR A 302 6.72 -13.73 -20.49
CA TYR A 302 7.00 -13.05 -19.22
C TYR A 302 5.94 -13.28 -18.15
N MET A 303 4.65 -13.21 -18.52
CA MET A 303 3.58 -13.53 -17.57
C MET A 303 3.62 -15.02 -17.17
N ARG A 304 3.87 -15.93 -18.11
CA ARG A 304 4.03 -17.36 -17.80
C ARG A 304 5.21 -17.62 -16.86
N ALA A 305 6.35 -16.97 -17.08
CA ALA A 305 7.51 -17.08 -16.20
C ALA A 305 7.18 -16.63 -14.77
N LEU A 306 6.50 -15.49 -14.63
CA LEU A 306 6.09 -14.96 -13.33
C LEU A 306 5.09 -15.88 -12.62
N LEU A 307 4.09 -16.40 -13.33
CA LEU A 307 3.10 -17.34 -12.76
C LEU A 307 3.74 -18.69 -12.36
N ARG A 308 4.73 -19.17 -13.15
CA ARG A 308 5.52 -20.35 -12.76
C ARG A 308 6.29 -20.09 -11.48
N LYS A 309 6.96 -18.94 -11.36
CA LYS A 309 7.70 -18.55 -10.16
C LYS A 309 6.80 -18.44 -8.92
N GLU A 310 5.61 -17.85 -9.06
CA GLU A 310 4.61 -17.78 -7.98
C GLU A 310 4.21 -19.20 -7.52
N ARG A 311 3.96 -20.10 -8.47
CA ARG A 311 3.62 -21.50 -8.17
C ARG A 311 4.77 -22.28 -7.52
N THR A 312 6.01 -22.09 -7.97
CA THR A 312 7.16 -22.84 -7.44
C THR A 312 7.64 -22.32 -6.09
N SER A 313 7.59 -21.01 -5.87
CA SER A 313 8.04 -20.38 -4.62
C SER A 313 6.96 -20.28 -3.54
N GLY A 314 5.68 -20.38 -3.91
CA GLY A 314 4.55 -20.09 -3.02
C GLY A 314 4.41 -18.61 -2.64
N ALA A 315 5.27 -17.73 -3.18
CA ALA A 315 5.23 -16.31 -2.90
C ALA A 315 4.14 -15.61 -3.70
N ASN A 316 3.40 -14.71 -3.06
CA ASN A 316 2.45 -13.84 -3.75
C ASN A 316 3.21 -12.79 -4.59
N LEU A 317 3.19 -12.94 -5.92
CA LEU A 317 3.87 -12.03 -6.86
C LEU A 317 2.94 -10.94 -7.39
N TYR A 318 1.97 -10.51 -6.58
CA TYR A 318 1.20 -9.29 -6.84
C TYR A 318 2.10 -8.06 -6.72
N ASN A 319 1.95 -7.08 -7.62
CA ASN A 319 2.82 -5.92 -7.82
C ASN A 319 4.26 -6.23 -8.24
N ALA A 320 4.63 -7.49 -8.50
CA ALA A 320 5.95 -7.81 -9.03
C ALA A 320 6.15 -7.25 -10.45
N ALA A 321 7.38 -6.89 -10.80
CA ALA A 321 7.74 -6.45 -12.14
C ALA A 321 7.49 -7.57 -13.17
N VAL A 322 6.98 -7.21 -14.35
CA VAL A 322 6.75 -8.15 -15.46
C VAL A 322 7.89 -8.09 -16.48
N LEU A 323 8.45 -6.89 -16.70
CA LEU A 323 9.59 -6.61 -17.58
C LEU A 323 10.58 -5.69 -16.84
N PRO A 324 11.89 -5.81 -17.08
CA PRO A 324 12.63 -6.96 -17.59
C PRO A 324 12.88 -7.90 -16.41
N PHE A 325 12.02 -8.90 -16.21
CA PHE A 325 12.39 -9.92 -15.22
C PHE A 325 13.69 -10.55 -15.71
N SER A 326 14.78 -10.41 -14.95
CA SER A 326 16.01 -11.15 -15.21
C SER A 326 15.62 -12.61 -15.33
N THR A 327 15.75 -13.18 -16.53
CA THR A 327 15.54 -14.60 -16.77
C THR A 327 16.74 -15.44 -16.34
N LYS A 328 17.75 -14.82 -15.74
CA LYS A 328 18.87 -15.55 -15.13
C LYS A 328 18.48 -15.94 -13.71
N GLU A 329 18.05 -17.20 -13.58
CA GLU A 329 18.50 -18.06 -12.47
C GLU A 329 20.02 -18.20 -12.54
#